data_AF-A0A2H6LBQ4-F1
#
_entry.id   AF-A0A2H6LBQ4-F1
#
_cell.length_a   1.000
_cell.length_b   1.000
_cell.length_c   1.000
_cell.angle_alpha   90.00
_cell.angle_beta   90.00
_cell.angle_gamma   90.00
#
_symmetry.space_group_name_H-M   'P 1'
#
loop_
_entity.id
_entity.type
_entity.pdbx_description
1 polymer ?
#
loop_
_entity_poly.entity_id
_entity_poly.type
_entity_poly.pdbx_seq_one_letter_code
_entity_poly.pdbx_strand_id
1 'polypeptide(L)'
;MNSLHTTFAQHLNFSQAQLESILSKSLNEVLVLPELQQELADLDISLLKQTLPTAGAVLAQELPPFYNWLKNELGVKRVPASPDHATAWVIGFINNQESLTHLVELHRPVPHPALETSVPRLISLFDGVEDARVRKEWQKAIAALCLVLVVDAREQDRMSVAA
;
A
#
# COMPACT_ATOMS: atom_id res chain seq x y z
N MET A 1 8.01 10.86 14.05
CA MET A 1 7.60 9.60 13.40
C MET A 1 6.13 9.38 13.73
N ASN A 2 5.23 9.50 12.76
CA ASN A 2 3.84 9.08 12.97
C ASN A 2 3.83 7.56 13.12
N SER A 3 3.01 7.05 14.04
CA SER A 3 2.79 5.61 14.14
C SER A 3 2.09 5.10 12.88
N LEU A 4 2.28 3.84 12.50
CA LEU A 4 1.62 3.23 11.34
C LEU A 4 0.09 3.39 11.38
N HIS A 5 -0.51 3.26 12.57
CA HIS A 5 -1.93 3.51 12.79
C HIS A 5 -2.32 4.96 12.47
N THR A 6 -1.50 5.92 12.89
CA THR A 6 -1.73 7.35 12.56
C THR A 6 -1.66 7.58 11.06
N THR A 7 -0.69 6.95 10.37
CA THR A 7 -0.58 7.04 8.91
C THR A 7 -1.83 6.48 8.23
N PHE A 8 -2.29 5.29 8.60
CA PHE A 8 -3.52 4.75 8.00
C PHE A 8 -4.75 5.60 8.34
N ALA A 9 -4.91 6.05 9.58
CA ALA A 9 -6.06 6.87 9.99
C ALA A 9 -6.09 8.26 9.30
N GLN A 10 -4.96 8.75 8.77
CA GLN A 10 -4.90 10.00 8.00
C GLN A 10 -5.41 9.84 6.56
N HIS A 11 -5.33 8.64 6.01
CA HIS A 11 -5.60 8.38 4.59
C HIS A 11 -6.80 7.47 4.33
N LEU A 12 -7.24 6.71 5.35
CA LEU A 12 -8.35 5.76 5.29
C LEU A 12 -9.41 6.15 6.32
N ASN A 13 -10.67 5.81 6.05
CA ASN A 13 -11.79 6.11 6.94
C ASN A 13 -11.95 5.07 8.06
N PHE A 14 -10.85 4.78 8.77
CA PHE A 14 -10.83 3.89 9.93
C PHE A 14 -10.44 4.64 11.20
N SER A 15 -11.17 4.38 12.29
CA SER A 15 -10.73 4.76 13.63
C SER A 15 -9.49 3.97 14.06
N GLN A 16 -8.75 4.47 15.05
CA GLN A 16 -7.61 3.73 15.62
C GLN A 16 -7.99 2.34 16.11
N ALA A 17 -9.12 2.20 16.80
CA ALA A 17 -9.59 0.91 17.30
C ALA A 17 -9.92 -0.07 16.16
N GLN A 18 -10.48 0.42 15.05
CA GLN A 18 -10.70 -0.41 13.85
C GLN A 18 -9.37 -0.86 13.24
N LEU A 19 -8.39 0.04 13.13
CA LEU A 19 -7.07 -0.30 12.59
C LEU A 19 -6.34 -1.33 13.46
N GLU A 20 -6.37 -1.17 14.79
CA GLU A 20 -5.82 -2.16 15.72
C GLU A 20 -6.48 -3.54 15.53
N SER A 21 -7.81 -3.57 15.40
CA SER A 21 -8.55 -4.81 15.16
C SER A 21 -8.17 -5.43 13.81
N ILE A 22 -8.16 -4.65 12.72
CA ILE A 22 -7.81 -5.10 11.37
C ILE A 22 -6.40 -5.69 11.35
N LEU A 23 -5.42 -4.99 11.91
CA LEU A 23 -4.02 -5.42 11.90
C LEU A 23 -3.75 -6.65 12.80
N SER A 24 -4.69 -7.03 13.65
CA SER A 24 -4.62 -8.24 14.47
C SER A 24 -5.21 -9.50 13.82
N LYS A 25 -6.01 -9.33 12.76
CA LYS A 25 -6.71 -10.41 12.05
C LYS A 25 -5.82 -11.12 11.02
N SER A 26 -6.27 -12.28 10.54
CA SER A 26 -5.72 -12.91 9.34
C SER A 26 -6.08 -12.12 8.08
N LEU A 27 -5.28 -12.25 7.02
CA LEU A 27 -5.57 -11.68 5.71
C LEU A 27 -6.93 -12.15 5.21
N ASN A 28 -7.25 -13.44 5.34
CA ASN A 28 -8.51 -13.99 4.86
C ASN A 28 -9.73 -13.37 5.56
N GLU A 29 -9.64 -13.13 6.87
CA GLU A 29 -10.70 -12.39 7.59
C GLU A 29 -10.80 -10.95 7.10
N VAL A 30 -9.66 -10.27 6.92
CA VAL A 30 -9.62 -8.86 6.51
C VAL A 30 -10.18 -8.67 5.09
N LEU A 31 -9.84 -9.55 4.16
CA LEU A 31 -10.33 -9.45 2.77
C LEU A 31 -11.85 -9.58 2.66
N VAL A 32 -12.54 -10.18 3.64
CA VAL A 32 -14.01 -10.26 3.67
C VAL A 32 -14.66 -9.27 4.63
N LEU A 33 -13.89 -8.38 5.27
CA LEU A 33 -14.44 -7.36 6.17
C LEU A 33 -15.27 -6.35 5.37
N PRO A 34 -16.54 -6.10 5.75
CA PRO A 34 -17.38 -5.08 5.10
C PRO A 34 -16.72 -3.70 5.10
N GLU A 35 -15.99 -3.35 6.17
CA GLU A 35 -15.36 -2.04 6.31
C GLU A 35 -14.22 -1.86 5.30
N LEU A 36 -13.42 -2.91 5.04
CA LEU A 36 -12.39 -2.85 3.99
C LEU A 36 -13.02 -2.77 2.60
N GLN A 37 -14.07 -3.57 2.36
CA GLN A 37 -14.78 -3.57 1.08
C GLN A 37 -15.42 -2.20 0.79
N GLN A 38 -15.97 -1.56 1.82
CA GLN A 38 -16.50 -0.20 1.71
C GLN A 38 -15.38 0.81 1.42
N GLU A 39 -14.25 0.73 2.13
CA GLU A 39 -13.11 1.64 1.91
C GLU A 39 -12.59 1.57 0.47
N LEU A 40 -12.53 0.36 -0.10
CA LEU A 40 -12.14 0.13 -1.50
C LEU A 40 -13.22 0.60 -2.49
N ALA A 41 -14.50 0.40 -2.16
CA ALA A 41 -15.62 0.86 -2.98
C ALA A 41 -15.75 2.39 -2.99
N ASP A 42 -15.29 3.05 -1.92
CA ASP A 42 -15.27 4.51 -1.78
C ASP A 42 -14.11 5.17 -2.55
N LEU A 43 -13.27 4.39 -3.24
CA LEU A 43 -12.28 4.95 -4.16
C LEU A 43 -12.98 5.55 -5.39
N ASP A 44 -12.59 6.76 -5.79
CA ASP A 44 -13.01 7.37 -7.05
C ASP A 44 -12.22 6.73 -8.20
N ILE A 45 -12.63 5.51 -8.58
CA ILE A 45 -12.01 4.74 -9.66
C ILE A 45 -12.02 5.52 -10.98
N SER A 46 -13.01 6.38 -11.20
CA SER A 46 -13.07 7.21 -12.41
C SER A 46 -11.95 8.24 -12.41
N LEU A 47 -11.73 8.94 -11.30
CA LEU A 47 -10.62 9.89 -11.14
C LEU A 47 -9.26 9.19 -11.25
N LEU A 48 -9.10 8.05 -10.57
CA LEU A 48 -7.86 7.27 -10.62
C LEU A 48 -7.53 6.84 -12.06
N LYS A 49 -8.52 6.36 -12.82
CA LYS A 49 -8.36 6.01 -14.24
C LYS A 49 -7.99 7.22 -15.11
N GLN A 50 -8.65 8.35 -14.90
CA GLN A 50 -8.36 9.59 -15.64
C GLN A 50 -6.94 10.12 -15.37
N THR A 51 -6.40 9.84 -14.18
CA THR A 51 -5.12 10.38 -13.71
C THR A 51 -3.99 9.35 -13.65
N LEU A 52 -4.17 8.18 -14.28
CA LEU A 52 -3.11 7.19 -14.45
C LEU A 52 -1.83 7.77 -15.07
N PRO A 53 -1.87 8.68 -16.08
CA PRO A 53 -0.65 9.28 -16.61
C PRO A 53 0.12 10.10 -15.56
N THR A 54 -0.60 10.82 -14.69
CA THR A 54 -0.02 11.58 -13.58
C THR A 54 0.66 10.64 -12.59
N ALA A 55 -0.02 9.56 -12.19
CA ALA A 55 0.56 8.57 -11.29
C ALA A 55 1.76 7.85 -11.91
N GLY A 56 1.70 7.50 -13.19
CA GLY A 56 2.82 6.91 -13.90
C GLY A 56 4.07 7.80 -13.88
N ALA A 57 3.91 9.11 -14.09
CA ALA A 57 5.01 10.07 -14.01
C ALA A 57 5.59 10.18 -12.59
N VAL A 58 4.72 10.27 -11.57
CA VAL A 58 5.12 10.28 -10.15
C VAL A 58 5.91 9.03 -9.79
N LEU A 59 5.36 7.85 -10.11
CA LEU A 59 5.99 6.56 -9.78
C LEU A 59 7.32 6.39 -10.52
N ALA A 60 7.41 6.78 -11.79
CA ALA A 60 8.66 6.73 -12.55
C ALA A 60 9.77 7.59 -11.92
N GLN A 61 9.41 8.75 -11.36
CA GLN A 61 10.33 9.65 -10.69
C GLN A 61 10.72 9.17 -9.28
N GLU A 62 9.73 8.75 -8.48
CA GLU A 62 9.88 8.58 -7.03
C GLU A 62 10.22 7.14 -6.61
N LEU A 63 9.88 6.12 -7.41
CA LEU A 63 10.19 4.73 -7.08
C LEU A 63 11.69 4.40 -7.16
N PRO A 64 12.49 4.87 -8.13
CA PRO A 64 13.93 4.59 -8.13
C PRO A 64 14.66 5.03 -6.84
N PRO A 65 14.52 6.27 -6.33
CA PRO A 65 15.13 6.65 -5.05
C PRO A 65 14.51 5.90 -3.87
N PHE A 66 13.22 5.57 -3.92
CA PHE A 66 12.57 4.73 -2.90
C PHE A 66 13.17 3.31 -2.84
N TYR A 67 13.40 2.64 -3.97
CA TYR A 67 14.02 1.31 -4.02
C TYR A 67 15.48 1.34 -3.56
N ASN A 68 16.23 2.38 -3.92
CA ASN A 68 17.58 2.57 -3.39
C ASN A 68 17.56 2.68 -1.87
N TRP A 69 16.60 3.41 -1.31
CA TRP A 69 16.43 3.52 0.13
C TRP A 69 16.03 2.18 0.78
N LEU A 70 15.08 1.44 0.22
CA LEU A 70 14.71 0.10 0.72
C LEU A 70 15.92 -0.83 0.80
N LYS A 71 16.76 -0.81 -0.23
CA LYS A 71 17.95 -1.66 -0.31
C LYS A 71 19.03 -1.24 0.68
N ASN A 72 19.33 0.06 0.73
CA ASN A 72 20.49 0.57 1.47
C ASN A 72 20.20 0.81 2.95
N GLU A 73 19.02 1.31 3.29
CA GLU A 73 18.66 1.66 4.67
C GLU A 73 17.91 0.53 5.37
N LEU A 74 17.08 -0.22 4.64
CA LEU A 74 16.26 -1.29 5.22
C LEU A 74 16.74 -2.70 4.87
N GLY A 75 17.84 -2.82 4.11
CA GLY A 75 18.45 -4.11 3.77
C GLY A 75 17.57 -5.02 2.92
N VAL A 76 16.56 -4.48 2.22
CA VAL A 76 15.66 -5.26 1.38
C VAL A 76 16.44 -5.82 0.19
N LYS A 77 16.58 -7.15 0.15
CA LYS A 77 17.45 -7.85 -0.83
C LYS A 77 16.86 -7.87 -2.24
N ARG A 78 15.53 -7.94 -2.35
CA ARG A 78 14.80 -8.03 -3.63
C ARG A 78 14.01 -6.73 -3.80
N VAL A 79 14.59 -5.79 -4.53
CA VAL A 79 13.90 -4.59 -5.01
C VAL A 79 13.76 -4.66 -6.53
N PRO A 80 12.65 -4.19 -7.12
CA PRO A 80 12.51 -4.18 -8.58
C PRO A 80 13.62 -3.37 -9.25
N ALA A 81 14.08 -3.83 -10.42
CA ALA A 81 15.07 -3.12 -11.21
C ALA A 81 14.48 -1.90 -11.94
N SER A 82 13.16 -1.88 -12.16
CA SER A 82 12.43 -0.80 -12.81
C SER A 82 11.13 -0.49 -12.05
N PRO A 83 10.70 0.79 -12.00
CA PRO A 83 9.38 1.17 -11.48
C PRO A 83 8.22 0.57 -12.27
N ASP A 84 8.43 0.13 -13.52
CA ASP A 84 7.37 -0.29 -14.44
C ASP A 84 6.46 -1.37 -13.87
N HIS A 85 7.02 -2.33 -13.12
CA HIS A 85 6.23 -3.42 -12.53
C HIS A 85 5.26 -2.91 -11.47
N ALA A 86 5.69 -2.02 -10.58
CA ALA A 86 4.82 -1.45 -9.57
C ALA A 86 3.77 -0.54 -10.20
N THR A 87 4.15 0.24 -11.21
CA THR A 87 3.22 1.07 -12.00
C THR A 87 2.17 0.21 -12.70
N ALA A 88 2.59 -0.83 -13.42
CA ALA A 88 1.69 -1.74 -14.13
C ALA A 88 0.75 -2.45 -13.17
N TRP A 89 1.24 -2.86 -12.00
CA TRP A 89 0.41 -3.51 -10.99
C TRP A 89 -0.67 -2.57 -10.44
N VAL A 90 -0.29 -1.35 -10.03
CA VAL A 90 -1.24 -0.37 -9.49
C VAL A 90 -2.30 -0.02 -10.55
N ILE A 91 -1.89 0.12 -11.82
CA ILE A 91 -2.81 0.31 -12.95
C ILE A 91 -3.74 -0.90 -13.13
N GLY A 92 -3.20 -2.11 -13.08
CA GLY A 92 -3.95 -3.35 -13.21
C GLY A 92 -5.00 -3.50 -12.09
N PHE A 93 -4.63 -3.17 -10.86
CA PHE A 93 -5.55 -3.14 -9.72
C PHE A 93 -6.69 -2.15 -9.93
N ILE A 94 -6.40 -0.91 -10.32
CA ILE A 94 -7.43 0.11 -10.60
C ILE A 94 -8.35 -0.32 -11.75
N ASN A 95 -7.85 -1.14 -12.67
CA ASN A 95 -8.62 -1.71 -13.77
C ASN A 95 -9.36 -3.01 -13.40
N ASN A 96 -9.31 -3.45 -12.14
CA ASN A 96 -9.85 -4.73 -11.66
C ASN A 96 -9.26 -5.97 -12.38
N GLN A 97 -8.05 -5.84 -12.92
CA GLN A 97 -7.31 -6.94 -13.57
C GLN A 97 -6.42 -7.69 -12.59
N GLU A 98 -6.05 -7.04 -11.48
CA GLU A 98 -5.22 -7.61 -10.41
C GLU A 98 -6.02 -7.79 -9.12
N SER A 99 -5.76 -8.89 -8.41
CA SER A 99 -6.40 -9.18 -7.12
C SER A 99 -5.51 -8.77 -5.94
N LEU A 100 -6.14 -8.49 -4.79
CA LEU A 100 -5.42 -8.24 -3.53
C LEU A 100 -4.60 -9.45 -3.08
N THR A 101 -5.05 -10.67 -3.36
CA THR A 101 -4.28 -11.89 -3.06
C THR A 101 -2.98 -11.91 -3.86
N HIS A 102 -3.03 -11.58 -5.14
CA HIS A 102 -1.83 -11.53 -5.96
C HIS A 102 -0.86 -10.42 -5.52
N LEU A 103 -1.40 -9.24 -5.12
CA LEU A 103 -0.59 -8.17 -4.54
C LEU A 103 0.27 -8.67 -3.38
N VAL A 104 -0.38 -9.36 -2.44
CA VAL A 104 0.26 -9.88 -1.24
C VAL A 104 1.36 -10.87 -1.61
N GLU A 105 1.06 -11.82 -2.49
CA GLU A 105 2.05 -12.81 -2.94
C GLU A 105 3.30 -12.16 -3.52
N LEU A 106 3.14 -11.11 -4.33
CA LEU A 106 4.26 -10.36 -4.92
C LEU A 106 5.14 -9.69 -3.86
N HIS A 107 4.54 -9.24 -2.75
CA HIS A 107 5.23 -8.44 -1.73
C HIS A 107 5.67 -9.22 -0.49
N ARG A 108 5.26 -10.48 -0.33
CA ARG A 108 5.72 -11.38 0.75
C ARG A 108 7.24 -11.46 0.96
N PRO A 109 8.10 -11.34 -0.07
CA PRO A 109 9.54 -11.32 0.16
C PRO A 109 10.08 -10.08 0.88
N VAL A 110 9.27 -9.02 1.06
CA VAL A 110 9.66 -7.81 1.79
C VAL A 110 9.54 -8.09 3.30
N PRO A 111 10.62 -7.91 4.09
CA PRO A 111 10.56 -8.14 5.53
C PRO A 111 9.53 -7.23 6.20
N HIS A 112 8.76 -7.76 7.16
CA HIS A 112 7.69 -7.03 7.83
C HIS A 112 8.13 -5.67 8.42
N PRO A 113 9.24 -5.56 9.19
CA PRO A 113 9.68 -4.26 9.69
C PRO A 113 10.02 -3.24 8.60
N ALA A 114 10.57 -3.71 7.48
CA ALA A 114 10.87 -2.87 6.34
C ALA A 114 9.60 -2.40 5.63
N LEU A 115 8.60 -3.29 5.50
CA LEU A 115 7.31 -2.96 4.91
C LEU A 115 6.61 -1.85 5.71
N GLU A 116 6.43 -2.01 7.03
CA GLU A 116 5.76 -0.99 7.84
C GLU A 116 6.48 0.35 7.82
N THR A 117 7.81 0.32 7.88
CA THR A 117 8.64 1.54 7.81
C THR A 117 8.49 2.25 6.46
N SER A 118 8.22 1.50 5.39
CA SER A 118 8.07 2.04 4.04
C SER A 118 6.69 2.66 3.76
N VAL A 119 5.64 2.28 4.50
CA VAL A 119 4.25 2.70 4.23
C VAL A 119 4.09 4.23 4.17
N PRO A 120 4.55 5.03 5.16
CA PRO A 120 4.40 6.48 5.10
C PRO A 120 5.10 7.07 3.86
N ARG A 121 6.24 6.51 3.47
CA ARG A 121 7.01 6.98 2.33
C ARG A 121 6.34 6.64 1.00
N LEU A 122 5.73 5.46 0.89
CA LEU A 122 4.96 5.04 -0.30
C LEU A 122 3.75 5.95 -0.53
N ILE A 123 3.06 6.33 0.53
CA ILE A 123 1.90 7.25 0.44
C ILE A 123 2.38 8.66 0.05
N SER A 124 3.48 9.12 0.65
CA SER A 124 4.08 10.43 0.36
C SER A 124 4.67 10.58 -1.04
N LEU A 125 4.80 9.52 -1.85
CA LEU A 125 5.25 9.65 -3.25
C LEU A 125 4.37 10.65 -4.03
N PHE A 126 3.10 10.76 -3.67
CA PHE A 126 2.14 11.65 -4.33
C PHE A 126 2.09 13.06 -3.74
N ASP A 127 2.90 13.41 -2.73
CA ASP A 127 2.86 14.73 -2.08
C ASP A 127 3.09 15.90 -3.07
N GLY A 128 3.88 15.67 -4.11
CA GLY A 128 4.16 16.64 -5.17
C GLY A 128 3.07 16.82 -6.22
N VAL A 129 1.99 16.01 -6.21
CA VAL A 129 0.87 16.18 -7.15
C VAL A 129 0.11 17.45 -6.79
N GLU A 130 0.04 18.42 -7.72
CA GLU A 130 -0.55 19.74 -7.46
C GLU A 130 -2.04 19.69 -7.12
N ASP A 131 -2.82 18.94 -7.91
CA ASP A 131 -4.26 18.78 -7.69
C ASP A 131 -4.49 17.99 -6.39
N ALA A 132 -5.07 18.68 -5.39
CA ALA A 132 -5.30 18.12 -4.07
C ALA A 132 -6.29 16.95 -4.06
N ARG A 133 -7.26 16.92 -4.99
CA ARG A 133 -8.22 15.81 -5.10
C ARG A 133 -7.50 14.59 -5.67
N VAL A 134 -6.72 14.76 -6.74
CA VAL A 134 -5.93 13.69 -7.35
C VAL A 134 -4.93 13.13 -6.34
N ARG A 135 -4.16 14.01 -5.67
CA ARG A 135 -3.20 13.63 -4.62
C ARG A 135 -3.84 12.78 -3.54
N LYS A 136 -4.94 13.25 -2.95
CA LYS A 136 -5.64 12.54 -1.87
C LYS A 136 -6.17 11.20 -2.32
N GLU A 137 -6.73 11.11 -3.52
CA GLU A 137 -7.29 9.86 -4.04
C GLU A 137 -6.21 8.81 -4.25
N TRP A 138 -5.06 9.20 -4.80
CA TRP A 138 -3.91 8.31 -4.94
C TRP A 138 -3.32 7.89 -3.59
N GLN A 139 -3.21 8.81 -2.64
CA GLN A 139 -2.75 8.50 -1.29
C GLN A 139 -3.69 7.51 -0.58
N LYS A 140 -5.00 7.68 -0.72
CA LYS A 140 -6.02 6.76 -0.22
C LYS A 140 -5.87 5.37 -0.85
N ALA A 141 -5.76 5.30 -2.17
CA ALA A 141 -5.56 4.03 -2.88
C ALA A 141 -4.30 3.29 -2.41
N ILE A 142 -3.15 3.97 -2.35
CA ILE A 142 -1.89 3.37 -1.90
C ILE A 142 -1.96 2.95 -0.43
N ALA A 143 -2.60 3.76 0.43
CA ALA A 143 -2.78 3.41 1.84
C ALA A 143 -3.63 2.13 2.01
N ALA A 144 -4.72 1.98 1.24
CA ALA A 144 -5.59 0.81 1.32
C ALA A 144 -4.85 -0.47 0.90
N LEU A 145 -4.05 -0.39 -0.17
CA LEU A 145 -3.21 -1.49 -0.62
C LEU A 145 -2.13 -1.86 0.42
N CYS A 146 -1.47 -0.85 0.99
CA CYS A 146 -0.47 -1.04 2.04
C CYS A 146 -1.06 -1.67 3.30
N LEU A 147 -2.30 -1.34 3.67
CA LEU A 147 -2.98 -1.95 4.82
C LEU A 147 -3.08 -3.47 4.64
N VAL A 148 -3.51 -3.93 3.47
CA VAL A 148 -3.61 -5.36 3.15
C VAL A 148 -2.23 -6.05 3.20
N LEU A 149 -1.20 -5.39 2.67
CA LEU A 149 0.18 -5.91 2.73
C LEU A 149 0.68 -6.06 4.17
N VAL A 150 0.45 -5.06 5.01
CA VAL A 150 0.86 -5.10 6.42
C VAL A 150 0.12 -6.19 7.18
N VAL A 151 -1.17 -6.39 6.91
CA VAL A 151 -1.96 -7.46 7.53
C VAL A 151 -1.34 -8.83 7.23
N ASP A 152 -1.03 -9.15 5.97
CA ASP A 152 -0.37 -10.42 5.63
C ASP A 152 1.00 -10.51 6.30
N ALA A 153 1.82 -9.46 6.24
CA ALA A 153 3.14 -9.46 6.86
C ALA A 153 3.10 -9.74 8.38
N ARG A 154 2.15 -9.12 9.10
CA ARG A 154 1.92 -9.40 10.52
C ARG A 154 1.40 -10.81 10.77
N GLU A 155 0.54 -11.33 9.90
CA GLU A 155 0.08 -12.71 9.98
C GLU A 155 1.24 -13.70 9.81
N GLN A 156 2.08 -13.52 8.79
CA GLN A 156 3.25 -14.37 8.54
C GLN A 156 4.21 -14.35 9.74
N ASP A 157 4.47 -13.19 10.33
CA ASP A 157 5.30 -13.08 11.53
C ASP A 157 4.69 -13.88 12.70
N ARG A 158 3.39 -13.74 12.97
CA ARG A 158 2.71 -14.53 14.02
C ARG A 158 2.78 -16.03 13.76
N MET A 159 2.61 -16.46 12.51
CA MET A 159 2.73 -17.87 12.13
C MET A 159 4.17 -18.39 12.29
N SER A 160 5.17 -17.56 11.99
CA SER A 160 6.59 -17.92 12.13
C SER A 160 7.04 -18.06 13.58
N VAL A 161 6.43 -17.30 14.50
CA VAL A 161 6.69 -17.39 15.95
C VAL A 161 5.98 -18.58 16.59
N ALA A 162 4.87 -19.03 16.00
CA ALA A 162 4.08 -20.16 16.48
C ALA A 162 4.58 -21.54 16.00
N ALA A 163 5.53 -21.57 15.04
CA ALA A 163 6.12 -22.76 14.46
C ALA A 163 7.43 -23.16 15.16
#